data_AF-A0A812BMH9-F1
#
_entry.id   AF-A0A812BMH9-F1
#
_cell.length_a   1.000
_cell.length_b   1.000
_cell.length_c   1.000
_cell.angle_alpha   90.00
_cell.angle_beta   90.00
_cell.angle_gamma   90.00
#
_symmetry.space_group_name_H-M   'P 1'
#
loop_
_entity.id
_entity.type
_entity.pdbx_description
1 polymer ?
#
loop_
_entity_poly.entity_id
_entity_poly.type
_entity_poly.pdbx_seq_one_letter_code
_entity_poly.pdbx_strand_id
1 'polypeptide(L)'
;MACNKNSFIKLRNLRKGTEVVDILHRKAYTPMECSSNHCLGSKFFPPFERPDTTPRSKDEVLSHAQKFMEEYYSSIGKDDTPEFLQRMKDVTDSVEKTGTYDLTYEELTLKVFDARHVKTTQEMYEHILELMDYSNNNGNVRGAITIFPKRTDGLHDFRIWNAQIIRYAGYEQPDGSIIGDPISKEITESSTLLLSIYQSVYLSIYLSIYLSIYLSIYQMTLLMLAV
;
A
#
# COMPACT_ATOMS: atom_id res chain seq x y z
N MET A 1 3.79 27.22 8.06
CA MET A 1 3.19 28.46 7.54
C MET A 1 1.82 28.01 7.10
N ALA A 2 0.77 28.33 7.87
CA ALA A 2 -0.58 28.10 7.37
C ALA A 2 -0.67 28.88 6.06
N CYS A 3 -0.84 28.19 4.94
CA CYS A 3 -0.88 28.83 3.64
C CYS A 3 -1.96 29.90 3.69
N ASN A 4 -1.62 31.17 3.43
CA ASN A 4 -2.61 32.23 3.44
C ASN A 4 -3.58 31.98 2.29
N LYS A 5 -4.75 31.43 2.63
CA LYS A 5 -5.78 31.01 1.65
C LYS A 5 -6.34 32.17 0.83
N ASN A 6 -6.04 33.42 1.19
CA ASN A 6 -6.46 34.61 0.46
C ASN A 6 -5.36 35.21 -0.43
N SER A 7 -4.14 34.66 -0.42
CA SER A 7 -3.04 35.12 -1.29
C SER A 7 -3.07 34.46 -2.67
N PHE A 8 -2.51 35.13 -3.68
CA PHE A 8 -2.25 34.56 -5.00
C PHE A 8 -0.74 34.36 -5.12
N ILE A 9 -0.31 33.20 -5.63
CA ILE A 9 1.11 32.91 -5.82
C ILE A 9 1.43 33.00 -7.30
N LYS A 10 2.32 33.92 -7.67
CA LYS A 10 2.79 34.08 -9.05
C LYS A 10 4.02 33.21 -9.27
N LEU A 11 3.93 32.28 -10.22
CA LEU A 11 5.02 31.41 -10.63
C LEU A 11 5.59 31.92 -11.95
N ARG A 12 6.91 32.03 -12.03
CA ARG A 12 7.61 32.50 -13.24
C ARG A 12 8.53 31.40 -13.77
N ASN A 13 8.36 31.09 -15.06
CA ASN A 13 9.33 30.29 -15.77
C ASN A 13 10.48 31.20 -16.23
N LEU A 14 11.65 31.09 -15.60
CA LEU A 14 12.80 31.95 -15.89
C LEU A 14 13.35 31.76 -17.31
N ARG A 15 13.15 30.59 -17.93
CA ARG A 15 13.62 30.29 -19.29
C ARG A 15 12.72 30.88 -20.37
N LYS A 16 11.39 30.74 -20.23
CA LYS A 16 10.42 31.23 -21.24
C LYS A 16 9.92 32.66 -20.94
N GLY A 17 10.17 33.17 -19.75
CA GLY A 17 9.62 34.45 -19.27
C GLY A 17 8.12 34.40 -18.95
N THR A 18 7.43 33.28 -19.22
CA THR A 18 6.01 33.10 -18.96
C THR A 18 5.71 33.07 -17.48
N GLU A 19 4.58 33.66 -17.09
CA GLU A 19 4.10 33.71 -15.72
C GLU A 19 2.72 33.06 -15.62
N VAL A 20 2.49 32.32 -14.54
CA VAL A 20 1.21 31.70 -14.21
C VAL A 20 0.86 32.00 -12.76
N VAL A 21 -0.42 32.03 -12.43
CA VAL A 21 -0.89 32.27 -11.06
C VAL A 21 -1.48 30.98 -10.51
N ASP A 22 -0.95 30.53 -9.38
CA ASP A 22 -1.49 29.39 -8.64
C ASP A 22 -2.60 29.87 -7.69
N ILE A 23 -3.79 29.31 -7.88
CA ILE A 23 -4.94 29.42 -6.98
C ILE A 23 -5.28 28.10 -6.28
N LEU A 24 -4.70 26.99 -6.74
CA LEU A 24 -5.03 25.63 -6.28
C LEU A 24 -4.47 25.37 -4.88
N HIS A 25 -3.35 26.00 -4.51
CA HIS A 25 -2.75 25.90 -3.17
C HIS A 25 -3.74 26.22 -2.03
N ARG A 26 -4.82 26.98 -2.30
CA ARG A 26 -5.85 27.31 -1.31
C ARG A 26 -6.67 26.09 -0.85
N LYS A 27 -6.74 25.06 -1.71
CA LYS A 27 -7.38 23.77 -1.41
C LYS A 27 -6.46 22.83 -0.63
N ALA A 28 -5.19 23.17 -0.41
CA ALA A 28 -4.28 22.34 0.38
C ALA A 28 -4.81 22.17 1.80
N TYR A 29 -4.94 20.91 2.22
CA TYR A 29 -5.49 20.53 3.53
C TYR A 29 -4.40 20.19 4.53
N THR A 30 -3.32 19.55 4.08
CA THR A 30 -2.19 19.18 4.93
C THR A 30 -1.28 20.38 5.20
N PRO A 31 -1.00 20.69 6.48
CA PRO A 31 -0.08 21.77 6.80
C PRO A 31 1.35 21.41 6.34
N MET A 32 2.03 22.37 5.72
CA MET A 32 3.45 22.23 5.39
C MET A 32 4.31 22.47 6.63
N GLU A 33 5.36 21.65 6.79
CA GLU A 33 6.31 21.78 7.90
C GLU A 33 7.18 23.04 7.85
N CYS A 34 7.26 23.72 6.70
CA CYS A 34 7.96 25.00 6.58
C CYS A 34 7.26 26.08 7.40
N SER A 35 8.00 26.95 8.10
CA SER A 35 7.45 28.12 8.79
C SER A 35 7.76 29.43 8.05
N SER A 36 7.36 30.58 8.60
CA SER A 36 7.77 31.89 8.07
C SER A 36 9.28 32.13 8.22
N ASN A 37 9.92 31.46 9.18
CA ASN A 37 11.31 31.74 9.57
C ASN A 37 12.28 30.65 9.12
N HIS A 38 11.79 29.47 8.72
CA HIS A 38 12.62 28.38 8.23
C HIS A 38 11.90 27.57 7.15
N CYS A 39 12.63 27.16 6.12
CA CYS A 39 12.15 26.29 5.07
C CYS A 39 12.73 24.88 5.26
N LEU A 40 11.87 23.86 5.25
CA LEU A 40 12.24 22.45 5.33
C LEU A 40 12.06 21.71 3.98
N GLY A 41 11.97 22.45 2.87
CA GLY A 41 11.69 21.88 1.55
C GLY A 41 12.74 20.89 1.03
N SER A 42 13.96 20.90 1.59
CA SER A 42 15.03 19.95 1.26
C SER A 42 15.04 18.68 2.13
N LYS A 43 14.11 18.55 3.08
CA LYS A 43 13.99 17.37 3.94
C LYS A 43 13.28 16.25 3.16
N PHE A 44 14.02 15.18 2.86
CA PHE A 44 13.50 14.06 2.07
C PHE A 44 12.42 13.25 2.79
N PHE A 45 12.59 13.04 4.10
CA PHE A 45 11.62 12.35 4.96
C PHE A 45 11.14 13.32 6.05
N PRO A 46 10.03 14.06 5.83
CA PRO A 46 9.34 14.71 6.94
C PRO A 46 8.92 13.64 7.98
N PRO A 47 8.90 13.94 9.30
CA PRO A 47 8.37 13.05 10.32
C PRO A 47 6.93 12.68 9.96
N PHE A 48 6.78 11.54 9.31
CA PHE A 48 5.50 10.93 9.10
C PHE A 48 5.15 10.24 10.40
N GLU A 49 4.37 10.91 11.26
CA GLU A 49 3.62 10.18 12.28
C GLU A 49 2.72 9.22 11.52
N ARG A 50 3.03 7.92 11.62
CA ARG A 50 2.14 6.89 11.11
C ARG A 50 0.77 7.19 11.71
N PRO A 51 -0.28 7.38 10.91
CA PRO A 51 -1.63 7.49 11.45
C PRO A 51 -1.85 6.31 12.38
N ASP A 52 -2.49 6.60 13.51
CA ASP A 52 -2.74 5.69 14.61
C ASP A 52 -3.07 4.26 14.10
N THR A 53 -2.63 3.25 14.85
CA THR A 53 -3.04 1.86 14.59
C THR A 53 -4.56 1.73 14.55
N THR A 54 -5.30 2.66 15.15
CA THR A 54 -6.75 2.75 15.04
C THR A 54 -7.23 3.09 13.61
N PRO A 55 -8.33 2.48 13.15
CA PRO A 55 -8.97 2.88 11.90
C PRO A 55 -9.46 4.32 11.97
N ARG A 56 -9.50 5.00 10.80
CA ARG A 56 -10.04 6.37 10.67
C ARG A 56 -11.46 6.46 11.22
N SER A 57 -11.77 7.61 11.85
CA SER A 57 -13.12 7.86 12.34
C SER A 57 -14.12 7.98 11.18
N LYS A 58 -15.40 7.68 11.43
CA LYS A 58 -16.46 7.82 10.43
C LYS A 58 -16.56 9.26 9.92
N ASP A 59 -16.42 10.24 10.80
CA ASP A 59 -16.46 11.67 10.46
C ASP A 59 -15.31 12.07 9.52
N GLU A 60 -14.11 11.54 9.76
CA GLU A 60 -12.96 11.77 8.89
C GLU A 60 -13.18 11.12 7.52
N VAL A 61 -13.68 9.88 7.50
CA VAL A 61 -13.98 9.17 6.25
C VAL A 61 -15.06 9.90 5.45
N LEU A 62 -16.14 10.35 6.08
CA LEU A 62 -17.20 11.13 5.43
C LEU A 62 -16.67 12.45 4.88
N SER A 63 -15.86 13.18 5.65
CA SER A 63 -15.23 14.44 5.22
C SER A 63 -14.36 14.27 3.98
N HIS A 64 -13.59 13.18 3.91
CA HIS A 64 -12.78 12.87 2.74
C HIS A 64 -13.62 12.35 1.56
N ALA A 65 -14.64 11.54 1.82
CA ALA A 65 -15.54 11.01 0.80
C ALA A 65 -16.31 12.14 0.10
N GLN A 66 -16.87 13.08 0.87
CA GLN A 66 -17.60 14.22 0.34
C GLN A 66 -16.74 15.04 -0.63
N LYS A 67 -15.53 15.41 -0.21
CA LYS A 67 -14.59 16.18 -1.06
C LYS A 67 -14.26 15.44 -2.36
N PHE A 68 -13.97 14.14 -2.26
CA PHE A 68 -13.67 13.33 -3.44
C PHE A 68 -14.87 13.30 -4.41
N MET A 69 -16.08 13.09 -3.89
CA MET A 69 -17.28 13.03 -4.72
C MET A 69 -17.58 14.38 -5.38
N GLU A 70 -17.46 15.49 -4.63
CA GLU A 70 -17.60 16.85 -5.19
C GLU A 70 -16.58 17.10 -6.31
N GLU A 71 -15.30 16.73 -6.11
CA GLU A 71 -14.26 16.90 -7.13
C GLU A 71 -14.51 16.02 -8.36
N TYR A 72 -14.89 14.75 -8.18
CA TYR A 72 -15.15 13.82 -9.27
C TYR A 72 -16.37 14.24 -10.09
N TYR A 73 -17.52 14.46 -9.45
CA TYR A 73 -18.76 14.83 -10.15
C TYR A 73 -18.68 16.20 -10.81
N SER A 74 -17.95 17.17 -10.21
CA SER A 74 -17.69 18.45 -10.86
C SER A 74 -16.79 18.30 -12.10
N SER A 75 -15.81 17.39 -12.08
CA SER A 75 -14.92 17.15 -13.23
C SER A 75 -15.63 16.60 -14.47
N ILE A 76 -16.75 15.87 -14.26
CA ILE A 76 -17.58 15.32 -15.34
C ILE A 76 -18.86 16.15 -15.60
N GLY A 77 -18.99 17.30 -14.94
CA GLY A 77 -20.13 18.22 -15.10
C GLY A 77 -21.47 17.67 -14.60
N LYS A 78 -21.45 16.87 -13.52
CA LYS A 78 -22.62 16.22 -12.91
C LYS A 78 -22.82 16.58 -11.43
N ASP A 79 -22.21 17.65 -10.96
CA ASP A 79 -22.19 18.08 -9.55
C ASP A 79 -23.55 18.56 -9.00
N ASP A 80 -24.52 18.88 -9.86
CA ASP A 80 -25.89 19.30 -9.46
C ASP A 80 -26.97 18.31 -9.94
N THR A 81 -26.60 17.04 -10.07
CA THR A 81 -27.49 16.01 -10.62
C THR A 81 -28.15 15.16 -9.52
N PRO A 82 -29.39 14.67 -9.70
CA PRO A 82 -30.01 13.72 -8.77
C PRO A 82 -29.15 12.47 -8.55
N GLU A 83 -28.38 12.05 -9.56
CA GLU A 83 -27.42 10.96 -9.50
C GLU A 83 -26.32 11.23 -8.47
N PHE A 84 -25.77 12.44 -8.44
CA PHE A 84 -24.79 12.85 -7.43
C PHE A 84 -25.38 12.81 -6.02
N LEU A 85 -26.58 13.38 -5.84
CA LEU A 85 -27.26 13.41 -4.53
C LEU A 85 -27.55 11.99 -4.01
N GLN A 86 -28.00 11.10 -4.88
CA GLN A 86 -28.24 9.70 -4.53
C GLN A 86 -26.93 8.99 -4.16
N ARG A 87 -25.88 9.16 -4.98
CA ARG A 87 -24.58 8.55 -4.71
C ARG A 87 -23.99 9.03 -3.38
N MET A 88 -24.09 10.33 -3.08
CA MET A 88 -23.62 10.91 -1.82
C MET A 88 -24.37 10.31 -0.63
N LYS A 89 -25.68 10.07 -0.76
CA LYS A 89 -26.48 9.39 0.25
C LYS A 89 -26.03 7.94 0.45
N ASP A 90 -25.84 7.17 -0.63
CA ASP A 90 -25.39 5.78 -0.55
C ASP A 90 -24.03 5.64 0.13
N VAL A 91 -23.11 6.57 -0.18
CA VAL A 91 -21.78 6.66 0.46
C VAL A 91 -21.93 6.95 1.95
N THR A 92 -22.78 7.89 2.31
CA THR A 92 -23.03 8.27 3.71
C THR A 92 -23.58 7.08 4.50
N ASP A 93 -24.64 6.44 3.97
CA ASP A 93 -25.28 5.28 4.58
C ASP A 93 -24.28 4.10 4.72
N SER A 94 -23.42 3.89 3.72
CA SER A 94 -22.36 2.87 3.78
C SER A 94 -21.35 3.16 4.89
N VAL A 95 -20.89 4.41 5.03
CA VAL A 95 -19.92 4.77 6.07
C VAL A 95 -20.54 4.69 7.46
N GLU A 96 -21.80 5.10 7.61
CA GLU A 96 -22.51 4.96 8.88
C GLU A 96 -22.66 3.49 9.29
N LYS A 97 -23.02 2.61 8.34
CA LYS A 97 -23.22 1.18 8.60
C LYS A 97 -21.92 0.41 8.82
N THR A 98 -20.90 0.66 8.00
CA THR A 98 -19.69 -0.19 7.91
C THR A 98 -18.40 0.51 8.32
N GLY A 99 -18.43 1.83 8.52
CA GLY A 99 -17.25 2.67 8.73
C GLY A 99 -16.49 2.99 7.44
N THR A 100 -16.98 2.60 6.27
CA THR A 100 -16.31 2.84 4.98
C THR A 100 -17.30 2.88 3.80
N TYR A 101 -16.79 3.12 2.59
CA TYR A 101 -17.54 2.99 1.35
C TYR A 101 -16.63 2.45 0.24
N ASP A 102 -17.25 1.91 -0.80
CA ASP A 102 -16.55 1.43 -1.99
C ASP A 102 -16.75 2.40 -3.16
N LEU A 103 -15.66 2.67 -3.89
CA LEU A 103 -15.69 3.43 -5.13
C LEU A 103 -16.27 2.59 -6.28
N THR A 104 -16.94 3.26 -7.22
CA THR A 104 -17.37 2.63 -8.48
C THR A 104 -16.19 2.52 -9.45
N TYR A 105 -16.37 1.71 -10.50
CA TYR A 105 -15.38 1.61 -11.58
C TYR A 105 -15.16 2.95 -12.29
N GLU A 106 -16.21 3.73 -12.50
CA GLU A 106 -16.13 5.03 -13.18
C GLU A 106 -15.41 6.10 -12.33
N GLU A 107 -15.52 5.99 -11.00
CA GLU A 107 -14.79 6.81 -10.02
C GLU A 107 -13.28 6.48 -10.00
N LEU A 108 -12.84 5.39 -10.66
CA LEU A 108 -11.47 4.91 -10.72
C LEU A 108 -10.88 5.05 -12.15
N THR A 109 -10.14 6.12 -12.41
CA THR A 109 -9.58 6.44 -13.74
C THR A 109 -8.41 5.53 -14.17
N LEU A 110 -7.75 4.84 -13.24
CA LEU A 110 -6.64 3.92 -13.50
C LEU A 110 -7.13 2.47 -13.54
N LYS A 111 -6.38 1.56 -14.19
CA LYS A 111 -6.67 0.12 -14.02
C LYS A 111 -6.46 -0.25 -12.55
N VAL A 112 -7.54 -0.59 -11.88
CA VAL A 112 -7.53 -1.06 -10.50
C VAL A 112 -7.83 -2.56 -10.47
N PHE A 113 -6.95 -3.30 -9.80
CA PHE A 113 -7.21 -4.67 -9.38
C PHE A 113 -7.77 -4.63 -7.97
N ASP A 114 -9.03 -5.02 -7.82
CA ASP A 114 -9.69 -5.09 -6.52
C ASP A 114 -9.34 -6.40 -5.81
N ALA A 115 -8.39 -6.32 -4.88
CA ALA A 115 -7.94 -7.43 -4.05
C ALA A 115 -8.38 -7.25 -2.58
N ARG A 116 -9.43 -6.46 -2.31
CA ARG A 116 -9.91 -6.21 -0.94
C ARG A 116 -10.49 -7.45 -0.25
N HIS A 117 -10.77 -8.49 -1.02
CA HIS A 117 -11.31 -9.77 -0.54
C HIS A 117 -10.23 -10.77 -0.13
N VAL A 118 -8.96 -10.50 -0.46
CA VAL A 118 -7.80 -11.35 -0.15
C VAL A 118 -7.65 -11.54 1.36
N LYS A 119 -7.29 -12.75 1.78
CA LYS A 119 -7.12 -13.12 3.19
C LYS A 119 -5.76 -13.71 3.50
N THR A 120 -5.03 -14.16 2.48
CA THR A 120 -3.77 -14.89 2.67
C THR A 120 -2.61 -14.24 1.92
N THR A 121 -1.40 -14.48 2.41
CA THR A 121 -0.16 -14.04 1.73
C THR A 121 0.00 -14.65 0.34
N GLN A 122 -0.50 -15.86 0.13
CA GLN A 122 -0.45 -16.54 -1.16
C GLN A 122 -1.32 -15.82 -2.20
N GLU A 123 -2.56 -15.51 -1.85
CA GLU A 123 -3.46 -14.70 -2.69
C GLU A 123 -2.88 -13.30 -2.95
N MET A 124 -2.22 -12.68 -1.96
CA MET A 124 -1.51 -11.41 -2.20
C MET A 124 -0.44 -11.55 -3.26
N TYR A 125 0.37 -12.62 -3.19
CA TYR A 125 1.42 -12.89 -4.15
C TYR A 125 0.87 -13.08 -5.57
N GLU A 126 -0.21 -13.84 -5.71
CA GLU A 126 -0.88 -14.06 -7.01
C GLU A 126 -1.36 -12.75 -7.64
N HIS A 127 -1.97 -11.85 -6.86
CA HIS A 127 -2.38 -10.53 -7.36
C HIS A 127 -1.20 -9.59 -7.67
N ILE A 128 -0.05 -9.76 -7.01
CA ILE A 128 1.17 -9.03 -7.37
C ILE A 128 1.70 -9.53 -8.73
N LEU A 129 1.66 -10.83 -9.00
CA LEU A 129 2.03 -11.38 -10.31
C LEU A 129 1.10 -10.88 -11.42
N GLU A 130 -0.21 -10.89 -11.18
CA GLU A 130 -1.20 -10.35 -12.13
C GLU A 130 -0.92 -8.87 -12.44
N LEU A 131 -0.62 -8.07 -11.40
CA LEU A 131 -0.23 -6.68 -11.56
C LEU A 131 1.04 -6.54 -12.41
N MET A 132 2.05 -7.37 -12.16
CA MET A 132 3.33 -7.34 -12.89
C MET A 132 3.13 -7.69 -14.36
N ASP A 133 2.38 -8.75 -14.67
CA ASP A 133 2.12 -9.18 -16.05
C ASP A 133 1.33 -8.12 -16.83
N TYR A 134 0.28 -7.57 -16.21
CA TYR A 134 -0.50 -6.48 -16.80
C TYR A 134 0.34 -5.23 -17.03
N SER A 135 1.16 -4.85 -16.05
CA SER A 135 1.95 -3.62 -16.09
C SER A 135 3.11 -3.73 -17.07
N ASN A 136 3.74 -4.89 -17.18
CA ASN A 136 4.85 -5.14 -18.09
C ASN A 136 4.39 -5.13 -19.55
N ASN A 137 3.27 -5.81 -19.87
CA ASN A 137 2.63 -5.80 -21.19
C ASN A 137 3.64 -5.83 -22.36
N ASN A 138 4.57 -6.79 -22.32
CA ASN A 138 5.62 -6.99 -23.33
C ASN A 138 6.46 -5.72 -23.63
N GLY A 139 6.75 -4.94 -22.59
CA GLY A 139 7.52 -3.70 -22.68
C GLY A 139 6.68 -2.45 -22.99
N ASN A 140 5.41 -2.59 -23.37
CA ASN A 140 4.48 -1.46 -23.51
C ASN A 140 3.81 -1.17 -22.17
N VAL A 141 4.58 -0.57 -21.25
CA VAL A 141 4.24 -0.42 -19.84
C VAL A 141 2.90 0.27 -19.62
N ARG A 142 2.08 -0.29 -18.72
CA ARG A 142 0.76 0.25 -18.34
C ARG A 142 0.72 0.61 -16.86
N GLY A 143 0.13 1.76 -16.53
CA GLY A 143 -0.14 2.14 -15.14
C GLY A 143 -1.31 1.32 -14.56
N ALA A 144 -1.09 0.70 -13.42
CA ALA A 144 -2.11 -0.03 -12.66
C ALA A 144 -1.82 0.03 -11.16
N ILE A 145 -2.84 -0.28 -10.36
CA ILE A 145 -2.74 -0.40 -8.90
C ILE A 145 -3.57 -1.59 -8.42
N THR A 146 -3.06 -2.31 -7.43
CA THR A 146 -3.80 -3.36 -6.72
C THR A 146 -4.17 -2.85 -5.33
N ILE A 147 -5.46 -2.91 -4.98
CA ILE A 147 -5.97 -2.45 -3.68
C ILE A 147 -6.23 -3.67 -2.81
N PHE A 148 -5.37 -3.86 -1.81
CA PHE A 148 -5.50 -4.91 -0.79
C PHE A 148 -6.50 -4.52 0.32
N PRO A 149 -6.85 -5.46 1.23
CA PRO A 149 -7.78 -5.18 2.31
C PRO A 149 -7.34 -3.95 3.12
N LYS A 150 -8.32 -3.08 3.39
CA LYS A 150 -8.12 -1.91 4.24
C LYS A 150 -7.76 -2.32 5.67
N ARG A 151 -7.09 -1.44 6.39
CA ARG A 151 -6.87 -1.57 7.83
C ARG A 151 -8.20 -1.66 8.59
N THR A 152 -8.26 -2.54 9.58
CA THR A 152 -9.43 -2.74 10.46
C THR A 152 -9.14 -2.36 11.90
N ASP A 153 -8.22 -3.03 12.57
CA ASP A 153 -7.93 -2.89 14.02
C ASP A 153 -6.46 -2.55 14.31
N GLY A 154 -5.67 -2.32 13.27
CA GLY A 154 -4.23 -2.04 13.36
C GLY A 154 -3.35 -3.26 13.62
N LEU A 155 -3.95 -4.43 13.86
CA LEU A 155 -3.25 -5.69 14.05
C LEU A 155 -3.19 -6.51 12.75
N HIS A 156 -4.24 -6.41 11.92
CA HIS A 156 -4.39 -7.21 10.70
C HIS A 156 -4.11 -6.42 9.41
N ASP A 157 -3.00 -5.66 9.42
CA ASP A 157 -2.58 -4.88 8.26
C ASP A 157 -2.02 -5.77 7.14
N PHE A 158 -2.53 -5.59 5.92
CA PHE A 158 -1.92 -6.15 4.71
C PHE A 158 -0.78 -5.25 4.25
N ARG A 159 0.46 -5.78 4.24
CA ARG A 159 1.67 -4.98 3.97
C ARG A 159 2.63 -5.72 3.05
N ILE A 160 3.13 -4.99 2.06
CA ILE A 160 4.33 -5.36 1.32
C ILE A 160 5.49 -4.62 1.99
N TRP A 161 6.50 -5.37 2.46
CA TRP A 161 7.65 -4.79 3.17
C TRP A 161 8.65 -4.17 2.22
N ASN A 162 8.70 -4.68 0.98
CA ASN A 162 9.54 -4.15 -0.06
C ASN A 162 9.11 -2.73 -0.42
N ALA A 163 10.09 -1.82 -0.56
CA ALA A 163 9.83 -0.45 -1.02
C ALA A 163 9.30 -0.41 -2.46
N GLN A 164 9.65 -1.41 -3.27
CA GLN A 164 9.28 -1.58 -4.68
C GLN A 164 9.00 -3.07 -4.93
N ILE A 165 8.11 -3.39 -5.88
CA ILE A 165 7.80 -4.78 -6.23
C ILE A 165 9.03 -5.51 -6.81
N ILE A 166 9.81 -4.82 -7.64
CA ILE A 166 11.05 -5.35 -8.22
C ILE A 166 12.21 -4.49 -7.74
N ARG A 167 13.20 -5.11 -7.09
CA ARG A 167 14.44 -4.46 -6.67
C ARG A 167 15.56 -5.49 -6.58
N TYR A 168 16.78 -5.08 -6.93
CA TYR A 168 17.96 -5.92 -6.73
C TYR A 168 18.34 -6.01 -5.25
N ALA A 169 18.89 -7.16 -4.87
CA ALA A 169 19.41 -7.42 -3.53
C ALA A 169 20.76 -6.73 -3.29
N GLY A 170 21.13 -6.58 -2.01
CA GLY A 170 22.44 -6.10 -1.57
C GLY A 170 23.05 -7.03 -0.53
N TYR A 171 24.23 -7.57 -0.80
CA TYR A 171 24.91 -8.53 0.06
C TYR A 171 26.23 -7.96 0.59
N GLU A 172 26.31 -7.77 1.89
CA GLU A 172 27.57 -7.43 2.55
C GLU A 172 28.52 -8.63 2.56
N GLN A 173 29.77 -8.37 2.21
CA GLN A 173 30.84 -9.36 2.14
C GLN A 173 31.66 -9.35 3.44
N PRO A 174 32.47 -10.40 3.71
CA PRO A 174 33.32 -10.45 4.90
C PRO A 174 34.33 -9.29 5.03
N ASP A 175 34.70 -8.66 3.93
CA ASP A 175 35.60 -7.50 3.88
C ASP A 175 34.88 -6.14 4.07
N GLY A 176 33.56 -6.16 4.27
CA GLY A 176 32.71 -4.96 4.41
C GLY A 176 32.28 -4.33 3.09
N SER A 177 32.70 -4.87 1.93
CA SER A 177 32.17 -4.44 0.64
C SER A 177 30.73 -4.93 0.43
N ILE A 178 29.97 -4.28 -0.46
CA ILE A 178 28.60 -4.69 -0.80
C ILE A 178 28.52 -5.06 -2.28
N ILE A 179 27.98 -6.25 -2.56
CA ILE A 179 27.63 -6.70 -3.90
C ILE A 179 26.13 -6.44 -4.13
N GLY A 180 25.79 -5.78 -5.24
CA GLY A 180 24.40 -5.44 -5.59
C GLY A 180 24.01 -4.03 -5.17
N ASP A 181 22.77 -3.84 -4.73
CA ASP A 181 22.22 -2.52 -4.35
C ASP A 181 22.37 -2.26 -2.83
N PRO A 182 23.26 -1.35 -2.39
CA PRO A 182 23.54 -1.14 -0.97
C PRO A 182 22.35 -0.75 -0.11
N ILE A 183 21.40 0.01 -0.67
CA ILE A 183 20.18 0.42 0.05
C ILE A 183 19.23 -0.77 0.31
N SER A 184 19.38 -1.87 -0.43
CA SER A 184 18.61 -3.09 -0.24
C SER A 184 19.24 -4.02 0.80
N LYS A 185 20.39 -3.69 1.37
CA LYS A 185 21.11 -4.55 2.33
C LYS A 185 20.19 -5.03 3.47
N GLU A 186 19.54 -4.11 4.16
CA GLU A 186 18.71 -4.41 5.34
C GLU A 186 17.53 -5.35 5.01
N ILE A 187 16.83 -5.09 3.89
CA ILE A 187 15.71 -5.95 3.47
C ILE A 187 16.21 -7.30 2.94
N THR A 188 17.40 -7.34 2.32
CA THR A 188 18.03 -8.57 1.85
C THR A 188 18.39 -9.47 3.02
N GLU A 189 19.03 -8.93 4.06
CA GLU A 189 19.38 -9.64 5.29
C GLU A 189 18.13 -10.16 6.02
N SER A 190 17.10 -9.32 6.14
CA SER A 190 15.83 -9.74 6.75
C SER A 190 15.20 -10.91 5.99
N SER A 191 15.26 -10.87 4.66
CA SER A 191 14.72 -11.92 3.79
C SER A 191 15.50 -13.23 3.90
N THR A 192 16.83 -13.19 3.94
CA THR A 192 17.67 -14.40 4.10
C THR A 192 17.52 -15.01 5.49
N LEU A 193 17.39 -14.20 6.54
CA LEU A 193 17.09 -14.69 7.89
C LEU A 193 15.74 -15.41 7.92
N LEU A 194 14.67 -14.81 7.38
CA LEU A 194 13.36 -15.46 7.31
C LEU A 194 13.40 -16.79 6.55
N LEU A 195 14.13 -16.86 5.43
CA LEU A 195 14.28 -18.09 4.66
C LEU A 195 15.00 -19.19 5.46
N SER A 196 16.07 -18.84 6.19
CA SER A 196 16.80 -19.80 7.01
C SER A 196 15.98 -20.33 8.19
N ILE A 197 15.19 -19.47 8.84
CA ILE A 197 14.26 -19.87 9.90
C ILE A 197 13.18 -20.78 9.33
N TYR A 198 12.56 -20.39 8.21
CA TYR A 198 11.51 -21.18 7.56
C TYR A 198 12.01 -22.58 7.20
N GLN A 199 13.20 -22.69 6.61
CA GLN A 199 13.78 -23.98 6.23
C GLN A 199 14.11 -24.84 7.47
N SER A 200 14.62 -24.24 8.54
CA SER A 200 14.92 -24.94 9.80
C SER A 200 13.65 -25.45 10.49
N VAL A 201 12.61 -24.61 10.58
CA VAL A 201 11.32 -24.99 11.16
C VAL A 201 10.63 -26.05 10.31
N TYR A 202 10.60 -25.89 8.99
CA TYR A 202 10.03 -26.88 8.09
C TYR A 202 10.73 -28.23 8.20
N LEU A 203 12.06 -28.24 8.19
CA LEU A 203 12.84 -29.48 8.30
C LEU A 203 12.66 -30.17 9.65
N SER A 204 12.64 -29.41 10.76
CA SER A 204 12.44 -29.98 12.09
C SER A 204 11.04 -30.57 12.29
N ILE A 205 9.99 -29.89 11.80
CA ILE A 205 8.61 -30.40 11.83
C ILE A 205 8.48 -31.63 10.92
N TYR A 206 8.98 -31.56 9.69
CA TYR A 206 8.93 -32.67 8.74
C TYR A 206 9.66 -33.90 9.28
N LEU A 207 10.89 -33.74 9.77
CA LEU A 207 11.69 -34.86 10.29
C LEU A 207 11.07 -35.47 11.55
N SER A 208 10.57 -34.65 12.48
CA SER A 208 9.96 -35.16 13.71
C SER A 208 8.65 -35.91 13.46
N ILE A 209 7.77 -35.40 12.58
CA ILE A 209 6.50 -36.05 12.24
C ILE A 209 6.73 -37.28 11.35
N TYR A 210 7.56 -37.17 10.31
CA TYR A 210 7.82 -38.27 9.39
C TYR A 210 8.52 -39.44 10.08
N LEU A 211 9.56 -39.17 10.87
CA LEU A 211 10.30 -40.21 11.58
C LEU A 211 9.46 -40.91 12.65
N SER A 212 8.63 -40.16 13.38
CA SER A 212 7.74 -40.75 14.39
C SER A 212 6.66 -41.63 13.78
N ILE A 213 6.04 -41.22 12.67
CA ILE A 213 5.07 -42.03 11.93
C ILE A 213 5.75 -43.27 11.33
N TYR A 214 6.90 -43.10 10.67
CA TYR A 214 7.63 -44.21 10.04
C TYR A 214 8.07 -45.26 11.07
N LEU A 215 8.64 -44.83 12.19
CA LEU A 215 9.08 -45.74 13.25
C LEU A 215 7.89 -46.46 13.91
N SER A 216 6.78 -45.76 14.13
CA SER A 216 5.54 -46.35 14.63
C SER A 216 4.99 -47.42 13.69
N ILE A 217 4.93 -47.14 12.39
CA ILE A 217 4.49 -48.11 11.38
C ILE A 217 5.43 -49.31 11.35
N TYR A 218 6.75 -49.10 11.29
CA TYR A 218 7.74 -50.17 11.25
C TYR A 218 7.66 -51.08 12.49
N GLN A 219 7.48 -50.49 13.67
CA GLN A 219 7.33 -51.23 14.91
C GLN A 219 6.02 -52.05 14.92
N MET A 220 4.93 -51.52 14.37
CA MET A 220 3.67 -52.25 14.22
C MET A 220 3.78 -53.40 13.20
N THR A 221 4.40 -53.21 12.05
CA THR A 221 4.61 -54.31 11.08
C THR A 221 5.54 -55.39 11.62
N LEU A 222 6.60 -55.02 12.34
CA LEU A 222 7.50 -55.98 12.98
C LEU A 222 6.76 -56.81 14.04
N LEU A 223 5.90 -56.18 14.84
CA LEU A 223 5.07 -56.87 15.83
C LEU A 223 4.09 -57.87 15.17
N MET A 224 3.49 -57.49 14.04
CA MET A 224 2.57 -58.35 13.29
C MET A 224 3.26 -59.53 12.58
N LEU A 225 4.55 -59.42 12.26
CA LEU A 225 5.34 -60.52 11.68
C LEU A 225 5.93 -61.47 12.75
N ALA A 226 5.92 -61.06 14.02
CA ALA A 226 6.44 -61.84 15.14
C ALA A 226 5.38 -62.71 15.84
N VAL A 227 4.12 -62.68 15.36
CA VAL A 227 2.99 -63.52 15.80
C VAL A 227 2.68 -64.55 14.72
#